data_AF-A0A420UTD6-F1
#
_entry.id   AF-A0A420UTD6-F1
#
_cell.length_a   1.000
_cell.length_b   1.000
_cell.length_c   1.000
_cell.angle_alpha   90.00
_cell.angle_beta   90.00
_cell.angle_gamma   90.00
#
_symmetry.space_group_name_H-M   'P 1'
#
loop_
_entity.id
_entity.type
_entity.pdbx_description
1 polymer ?
#
loop_
_entity_poly.entity_id
_entity_poly.type
_entity_poly.pdbx_seq_one_letter_code
_entity_poly.pdbx_strand_id
1 'polypeptide(L)'
;MALIKEPRIAERIAEIVMMGGAYFEVGNITPAAEFNIYVDPEAADVVMRCGAPITILPLDVTHQIQSTPDRLAAILNLGNKSGRAVHAMLTFSETFDLQKYGWAGAPLHDPTVIAYLLQPDLFEGRHCNVT
;
A
#
# COMPACT_ATOMS: atom_id res chain seq x y z
N MET A 1 -16.72 -4.06 -8.13
CA MET A 1 -17.66 -4.07 -9.27
C MET A 1 -17.34 -5.08 -10.38
N ALA A 2 -16.11 -5.14 -10.93
CA ALA A 2 -15.80 -6.00 -12.08
C ALA A 2 -16.10 -7.49 -11.83
N LEU A 3 -15.65 -7.99 -10.68
CA LEU A 3 -15.88 -9.38 -10.23
C LEU A 3 -17.36 -9.73 -10.01
N ILE A 4 -18.20 -8.75 -9.67
CA ILE A 4 -19.65 -8.95 -9.52
C ILE A 4 -20.31 -9.05 -10.90
N LYS A 5 -19.87 -8.22 -11.84
CA LYS A 5 -20.45 -8.17 -13.20
C LYS A 5 -20.07 -9.39 -14.04
N GLU A 6 -18.83 -9.85 -13.91
CA GLU A 6 -18.33 -11.03 -14.62
C GLU A 6 -17.39 -11.80 -13.70
N PRO A 7 -17.89 -12.74 -12.89
CA PRO A 7 -17.07 -13.52 -11.95
C PRO A 7 -15.95 -14.32 -12.63
N ARG A 8 -16.15 -14.75 -13.89
CA ARG A 8 -15.16 -15.57 -14.62
C ARG A 8 -13.88 -14.81 -14.96
N ILE A 9 -13.85 -13.48 -14.78
CA ILE A 9 -12.59 -12.74 -14.94
C ILE A 9 -11.57 -13.14 -13.88
N ALA A 10 -12.00 -13.60 -12.70
CA ALA A 10 -11.09 -14.00 -11.62
C ALA A 10 -10.13 -15.10 -12.08
N GLU A 11 -10.63 -16.07 -12.85
CA GLU A 11 -9.86 -17.17 -13.44
C GLU A 11 -8.81 -16.70 -14.46
N ARG A 12 -8.93 -15.46 -14.95
CA ARG A 12 -8.03 -14.87 -15.96
C ARG A 12 -7.09 -13.82 -15.37
N ILE A 13 -7.23 -13.49 -14.10
CA ILE A 13 -6.33 -12.57 -13.40
C ILE A 13 -5.09 -13.36 -12.98
N ALA A 14 -3.92 -12.92 -13.44
CA ALA A 14 -2.65 -13.53 -13.04
C ALA A 14 -2.40 -13.39 -11.53
N GLU A 15 -2.61 -12.18 -11.00
CA GLU A 15 -2.50 -11.86 -9.59
C GLU A 15 -3.18 -10.51 -9.31
N ILE A 16 -3.73 -10.35 -8.12
CA ILE A 16 -4.13 -9.07 -7.55
C ILE A 16 -3.11 -8.72 -6.47
N VAL A 17 -2.30 -7.68 -6.71
CA VAL A 17 -1.43 -7.11 -5.67
C VAL A 17 -2.07 -5.81 -5.20
N MET A 18 -2.40 -5.72 -3.92
CA MET A 18 -3.11 -4.57 -3.36
C MET A 18 -2.48 -4.07 -2.06
N MET A 19 -2.54 -2.75 -1.86
CA MET A 19 -2.27 -2.14 -0.56
C MET A 19 -3.57 -2.07 0.23
N GLY A 20 -3.56 -2.59 1.45
CA GLY A 20 -4.70 -2.49 2.36
C GLY A 20 -4.62 -3.42 3.55
N GLY A 21 -5.40 -3.11 4.57
CA GLY A 21 -5.45 -3.89 5.81
C GLY A 21 -4.28 -3.62 6.77
N ALA A 22 -4.42 -4.15 7.98
CA ALA A 22 -3.42 -4.14 9.04
C ALA A 22 -3.57 -5.45 9.82
N TYR A 23 -2.51 -6.24 9.94
CA TYR A 23 -2.61 -7.61 10.46
C TYR A 23 -2.10 -7.74 11.90
N PHE A 24 -0.87 -7.30 12.17
CA PHE A 24 -0.28 -7.23 13.51
C PHE A 24 -0.30 -5.81 14.08
N GLU A 25 -0.50 -4.81 13.23
CA GLU A 25 -0.62 -3.40 13.62
C GLU A 25 -2.07 -2.93 13.72
N VAL A 26 -2.27 -1.75 14.33
CA VAL A 26 -3.57 -1.07 14.36
C VAL A 26 -3.88 -0.41 13.03
N GLY A 27 -5.16 -0.20 12.76
CA GLY A 27 -5.62 0.54 11.59
C GLY A 27 -5.26 2.03 11.63
N ASN A 28 -5.27 2.68 10.45
CA ASN A 28 -4.93 4.10 10.31
C ASN A 28 -6.16 5.04 10.36
N ILE A 29 -7.36 4.53 10.07
CA ILE A 29 -8.63 5.30 10.14
C ILE A 29 -9.44 4.99 11.40
N THR A 30 -9.44 3.74 11.86
CA THR A 30 -9.90 3.33 13.19
C THR A 30 -8.84 2.39 13.79
N PRO A 31 -8.85 2.15 15.12
CA PRO A 31 -7.90 1.21 15.71
C PRO A 31 -7.94 -0.20 15.09
N ALA A 32 -9.05 -0.60 14.47
CA ALA A 32 -9.27 -1.93 13.91
C ALA A 32 -9.23 -1.99 12.37
N ALA A 33 -9.19 -0.85 11.66
CA ALA A 33 -9.35 -0.83 10.21
C ALA A 33 -8.38 0.13 9.51
N GLU A 34 -7.83 -0.35 8.41
CA GLU A 34 -7.10 0.45 7.43
C GLU A 34 -8.10 1.12 6.47
N PHE A 35 -7.77 2.32 6.02
CA PHE A 35 -8.62 3.22 5.23
C PHE A 35 -9.23 2.57 3.98
N ASN A 36 -8.43 1.95 3.10
CA ASN A 36 -8.93 1.37 1.85
C ASN A 36 -9.95 0.25 2.12
N ILE A 37 -9.71 -0.59 3.13
CA ILE A 37 -10.65 -1.64 3.55
C ILE A 37 -11.88 -1.03 4.24
N TYR A 38 -11.71 0.03 5.03
CA TYR A 38 -12.79 0.70 5.75
C TYR A 38 -13.77 1.44 4.83
N VAL A 39 -13.28 2.02 3.74
CA VAL A 39 -14.11 2.83 2.82
C VAL A 39 -15.11 1.97 2.05
N ASP A 40 -14.77 0.71 1.73
CA ASP A 40 -15.67 -0.23 1.05
C ASP A 40 -15.38 -1.69 1.48
N PRO A 41 -15.80 -2.08 2.71
CA PRO A 41 -15.55 -3.41 3.24
C PRO A 41 -16.28 -4.50 2.44
N GLU A 42 -17.44 -4.19 1.84
CA GLU A 42 -18.17 -5.11 0.97
C GLU A 42 -17.40 -5.42 -0.31
N ALA A 43 -16.79 -4.42 -0.95
CA ALA A 43 -15.91 -4.67 -2.11
C ALA A 43 -14.65 -5.44 -1.71
N ALA A 44 -14.07 -5.16 -0.55
CA ALA A 44 -12.93 -5.91 -0.03
C ALA A 44 -13.29 -7.40 0.15
N ASP A 45 -14.43 -7.72 0.77
CA ASP A 45 -14.89 -9.10 0.94
C ASP A 45 -15.07 -9.82 -0.41
N VAL A 46 -15.65 -9.14 -1.41
CA VAL A 46 -15.78 -9.69 -2.77
C VAL A 46 -14.43 -9.99 -3.40
N VAL A 47 -13.43 -9.12 -3.24
CA VAL A 47 -12.07 -9.34 -3.76
C VAL A 47 -11.41 -10.51 -3.04
N MET A 48 -11.45 -10.55 -1.70
CA MET A 48 -10.82 -11.62 -0.92
C MET A 48 -11.41 -13.00 -1.24
N ARG A 49 -12.68 -13.07 -1.63
CA ARG A 49 -13.38 -14.30 -1.99
C ARG A 49 -13.38 -14.63 -3.49
N CYS A 50 -12.73 -13.83 -4.33
CA CYS A 50 -12.87 -13.97 -5.78
C CYS A 50 -12.16 -15.20 -6.38
N GLY A 51 -11.25 -15.82 -5.64
CA GLY A 51 -10.51 -17.01 -6.07
C GLY A 51 -9.29 -16.74 -6.95
N ALA A 52 -9.00 -15.47 -7.30
CA ALA A 52 -7.72 -15.10 -7.91
C ALA A 52 -6.58 -15.18 -6.88
N PRO A 53 -5.32 -15.36 -7.31
CA PRO A 53 -4.15 -15.17 -6.45
C PRO A 53 -4.11 -13.71 -5.94
N ILE A 54 -3.96 -13.52 -4.63
CA ILE A 54 -3.95 -12.20 -4.00
C ILE A 54 -2.72 -12.06 -3.11
N THR A 55 -1.99 -10.97 -3.31
CA THR A 55 -0.96 -10.48 -2.39
C THR A 55 -1.43 -9.18 -1.77
N ILE A 56 -1.45 -9.13 -0.44
CA ILE A 56 -1.83 -7.95 0.33
C ILE A 56 -0.56 -7.35 0.94
N LEU A 57 -0.37 -6.05 0.75
CA LEU A 57 0.67 -5.26 1.39
C LEU A 57 0.01 -4.37 2.46
N PRO A 58 -0.06 -4.85 3.72
CA PRO A 58 -0.76 -4.16 4.78
C PRO A 58 0.08 -3.00 5.36
N LEU A 59 -0.51 -2.29 6.32
CA LEU A 59 0.18 -1.26 7.11
C LEU A 59 1.50 -1.76 7.73
N ASP A 60 1.52 -3.01 8.18
CA ASP A 60 2.70 -3.69 8.74
C ASP A 60 3.94 -3.62 7.84
N VAL A 61 3.73 -3.67 6.51
CA VAL A 61 4.82 -3.59 5.51
C VAL A 61 5.05 -2.14 5.13
N THR A 62 3.98 -1.41 4.82
CA THR A 62 4.09 -0.07 4.25
C THR A 62 4.64 0.97 5.23
N HIS A 63 4.43 0.81 6.54
CA HIS A 63 5.02 1.68 7.57
C HIS A 63 6.55 1.59 7.67
N GLN A 64 7.16 0.51 7.15
CA GLN A 64 8.62 0.35 7.09
C GLN A 64 9.26 1.17 5.96
N ILE A 65 8.47 1.60 4.97
CA ILE A 65 8.96 2.32 3.79
C ILE A 65 8.60 3.80 3.92
N GLN A 66 9.53 4.58 4.47
CA GLN A 66 9.32 6.00 4.77
C GLN A 66 10.04 6.93 3.79
N SER A 67 9.42 8.06 3.44
CA SER A 67 10.06 9.17 2.72
C SER A 67 10.89 10.03 3.68
N THR A 68 12.04 9.51 4.12
CA THR A 68 12.92 10.29 5.00
C THR A 68 13.52 11.50 4.26
N PRO A 69 13.96 12.56 4.98
CA PRO A 69 14.61 13.73 4.37
C PRO A 69 15.76 13.37 3.42
N ASP A 70 16.59 12.39 3.78
CA ASP A 70 17.69 11.92 2.93
C ASP A 70 17.19 11.26 1.64
N ARG A 71 16.10 10.48 1.72
CA ARG A 71 15.47 9.87 0.54
C ARG A 71 14.84 10.91 -0.37
N LEU A 72 14.16 11.91 0.20
CA LEU A 72 13.61 13.03 -0.57
C LEU A 72 14.71 13.83 -1.27
N ALA A 73 15.80 14.14 -0.57
CA ALA A 73 16.95 14.82 -1.14
C ALA A 73 17.56 14.01 -2.30
N ALA A 74 17.70 12.69 -2.14
CA ALA A 74 18.14 11.81 -3.22
C ALA A 74 17.18 11.84 -4.44
N ILE A 75 15.86 11.83 -4.22
CA ILE A 75 14.85 11.94 -5.30
C ILE A 75 14.98 13.28 -6.04
N LEU A 76 15.17 14.39 -5.31
CA LEU A 76 15.35 15.71 -5.91
C LEU A 76 16.64 15.78 -6.74
N ASN A 77 17.71 15.17 -6.22
CA ASN A 77 19.04 15.13 -6.86
C ASN A 77 19.09 14.28 -8.13
N LEU A 78 18.04 13.51 -8.46
CA LEU A 78 17.90 12.89 -9.78
C LEU A 78 17.89 13.91 -10.93
N GLY A 79 17.63 15.20 -10.66
CA GLY A 79 17.77 16.29 -11.61
C GLY A 79 16.71 16.34 -12.73
N ASN A 80 15.73 15.43 -12.71
CA ASN A 80 14.71 15.30 -13.74
C ASN A 80 13.33 15.84 -13.29
N LYS A 81 12.37 15.90 -14.22
CA LYS A 81 11.03 16.45 -13.97
C LYS A 81 10.25 15.61 -12.94
N SER A 82 10.39 14.28 -12.98
CA SER A 82 9.69 13.37 -12.06
C SER A 82 10.20 13.49 -10.64
N GLY A 83 11.52 13.56 -10.43
CA GLY A 83 12.12 13.75 -9.11
C GLY A 83 11.64 15.05 -8.44
N ARG A 84 11.57 16.15 -9.19
CA ARG A 84 11.00 17.42 -8.69
C ARG A 84 9.51 17.29 -8.32
N ALA A 85 8.71 16.63 -9.15
CA ALA A 85 7.29 16.46 -8.89
C ALA A 85 7.05 15.57 -7.66
N VAL A 86 7.74 14.43 -7.56
CA VAL A 86 7.63 13.50 -6.43
C VAL A 86 8.07 14.17 -5.13
N HIS A 87 9.21 14.87 -5.14
CA HIS A 87 9.66 15.64 -3.97
C HIS A 87 8.59 16.65 -3.53
N ALA A 88 8.05 17.45 -4.46
CA ALA A 88 7.03 18.44 -4.12
C ALA A 88 5.74 17.82 -3.53
N MET A 89 5.28 16.69 -4.07
CA MET A 89 4.10 15.99 -3.56
C MET A 89 4.32 15.42 -2.15
N LEU A 90 5.45 14.77 -1.92
CA LEU A 90 5.72 14.07 -0.66
C LEU A 90 6.04 15.04 0.48
N THR A 91 6.84 16.09 0.22
CA THR A 91 7.14 17.11 1.25
C THR A 91 5.90 17.88 1.70
N PHE A 92 4.89 18.04 0.82
CA PHE A 92 3.61 18.63 1.23
C PHE A 92 2.80 17.69 2.15
N SER A 93 2.75 16.40 1.80
CA SER A 93 2.00 15.37 2.54
C SER A 93 2.56 15.11 3.95
N GLU A 94 3.88 15.23 4.13
CA GLU A 94 4.59 14.89 5.38
C GLU A 94 4.18 15.70 6.61
N THR A 95 3.66 16.91 6.43
CA THR A 95 3.39 17.83 7.56
C THR A 95 2.35 17.26 8.54
N PHE A 96 1.40 16.44 8.05
CA PHE A 96 0.33 15.88 8.87
C PHE A 96 0.71 14.57 9.59
N ASP A 97 1.48 13.69 8.94
CA ASP A 97 1.79 12.35 9.48
C ASP A 97 2.94 12.37 10.49
N LEU A 98 3.95 13.22 10.28
CA LEU A 98 5.13 13.28 11.15
C LEU A 98 4.78 13.69 12.59
N GLN A 99 3.83 14.61 12.76
CA GLN A 99 3.37 15.06 14.08
C GLN A 99 2.55 13.98 14.81
N LYS A 100 1.86 13.11 14.06
CA LYS A 100 0.99 12.07 14.63
C LYS A 100 1.77 10.86 15.15
N TYR A 101 2.84 10.45 14.45
CA TYR A 101 3.54 9.20 14.76
C TYR A 101 4.99 9.37 15.23
N GLY A 102 5.60 10.56 15.08
CA GLY A 102 6.99 10.79 15.48
C GLY A 102 8.02 10.02 14.63
N TRP A 103 7.66 9.62 13.41
CA TRP A 103 8.53 8.91 12.49
C TRP A 103 9.51 9.84 11.76
N ALA A 104 10.52 9.25 11.13
CA ALA A 104 11.54 9.98 10.38
C ALA A 104 11.07 10.42 8.98
N GLY A 105 9.98 9.84 8.47
CA GLY A 105 9.37 10.17 7.18
C GLY A 105 7.92 9.67 7.14
N ALA A 106 7.13 10.15 6.17
CA ALA A 106 5.79 9.63 5.94
C ALA A 106 5.85 8.26 5.24
N PRO A 107 4.94 7.33 5.55
CA PRO A 107 4.91 6.02 4.88
C PRO A 107 4.49 6.15 3.42
N LEU A 108 5.14 5.36 2.55
CA LEU A 108 4.82 5.27 1.12
C LEU A 108 3.98 4.02 0.86
N HIS A 109 2.69 4.11 1.17
CA HIS A 109 1.74 2.99 1.04
C HIS A 109 1.68 2.41 -0.39
N ASP A 110 1.13 3.16 -1.35
CA ASP A 110 0.89 2.66 -2.70
C ASP A 110 2.18 2.32 -3.49
N PRO A 111 3.28 3.10 -3.39
CA PRO A 111 4.53 2.74 -4.06
C PRO A 111 5.10 1.38 -3.63
N THR A 112 4.73 0.88 -2.45
CA THR A 112 5.13 -0.45 -1.98
C THR A 112 4.59 -1.56 -2.89
N VAL A 113 3.40 -1.38 -3.48
CA VAL A 113 2.82 -2.32 -4.46
C VAL A 113 3.70 -2.44 -5.69
N ILE A 114 4.17 -1.30 -6.20
CA ILE A 114 5.05 -1.28 -7.36
C ILE A 114 6.42 -1.85 -7.02
N ALA A 115 6.95 -1.57 -5.82
CA ALA A 115 8.20 -2.16 -5.36
C ALA A 115 8.13 -3.70 -5.30
N TYR A 116 7.02 -4.26 -4.79
CA TYR A 116 6.79 -5.71 -4.78
C TYR A 116 6.73 -6.29 -6.19
N LEU A 117 6.01 -5.65 -7.11
CA LEU A 117 5.90 -6.12 -8.50
C LEU A 117 7.25 -6.08 -9.24
N LEU A 118 8.10 -5.10 -8.94
CA LEU A 118 9.41 -4.95 -9.59
C LEU A 118 10.46 -5.88 -8.99
N GLN A 119 10.44 -6.09 -7.68
CA GLN A 119 11.47 -6.85 -6.97
C GLN A 119 10.87 -7.58 -5.76
N PRO A 120 10.13 -8.68 -5.98
CA PRO A 120 9.42 -9.40 -4.93
C PRO A 120 10.35 -9.97 -3.86
N ASP A 121 11.61 -10.28 -4.20
CA ASP A 121 12.61 -10.81 -3.27
C ASP A 121 13.03 -9.81 -2.16
N LEU A 122 12.61 -8.54 -2.25
CA LEU A 122 12.75 -7.57 -1.15
C LEU A 122 11.74 -7.80 -0.01
N PHE A 123 10.75 -8.67 -0.24
CA PHE A 123 9.62 -8.89 0.64
C PHE A 123 9.60 -10.33 1.13
N GLU A 124 9.20 -10.50 2.39
CA GLU A 124 8.88 -11.80 2.95
C GLU A 124 7.41 -11.81 3.36
N GLY A 125 6.78 -12.98 3.29
CA GLY A 125 5.38 -13.13 3.58
C GLY A 125 4.99 -14.56 3.87
N ARG A 126 3.70 -14.76 4.08
CA ARG A 126 3.12 -16.09 4.33
C ARG A 126 1.73 -16.16 3.74
N HIS A 127 1.33 -17.35 3.30
CA HIS A 127 -0.05 -17.59 2.91
C HIS A 127 -0.94 -17.58 4.15
N CYS A 128 -1.98 -16.75 4.11
CA CYS A 128 -2.98 -16.62 5.18
C CYS A 128 -4.38 -16.75 4.59
N ASN A 129 -5.26 -17.42 5.33
CA ASN A 129 -6.69 -17.28 5.10
C ASN A 129 -7.14 -15.99 5.78
N VAL A 130 -7.57 -15.03 4.98
CA VAL A 130 -8.21 -13.78 5.43
C VAL A 130 -9.69 -13.95 5.11
N THR A 131 -10.50 -14.28 6.13
CA THR A 131 -11.94 -14.58 6.01
C THR A 131 -12.78 -13.68 6.87
#